data_AF-A0A1W4XSG6-F1
#
_entry.id   AF-A0A1W4XSG6-F1
#
_cell.length_a   1.000
_cell.length_b   1.000
_cell.length_c   1.000
_cell.angle_alpha   90.00
_cell.angle_beta   90.00
_cell.angle_gamma   90.00
#
_symmetry.space_group_name_H-M   'P 1'
#
loop_
_entity.id
_entity.type
_entity.pdbx_description
1 polymer ?
#
loop_
_entity_poly.entity_id
_entity_poly.type
_entity_poly.pdbx_seq_one_letter_code
_entity_poly.pdbx_strand_id
1 'polypeptide(L)'
;MYRITRIFKNNSNCSCYSLVRSTSTKSKNIPVVRQTLREKVASEHKVAPFGWFLLVIPVSTFALGTWQVQRKKWKEDVLAKLRSLTKEDPIPLPEDLNEVAKLEYRPVHVKGKFLHDKELYVGPRSFIKDGEASTEGSVFSEGNVHSGYNVITPLKLSDRDEIILVNRGWVPNKFKNPSSRPKGQVEEEVDVIGIVRFHENRPPFVTNNMPQTNNWFYRDLNAMCEKTGAAPIFLDATTDFNISGGPIGGQTRISLRNEHLSYIITWYSLCALTSYLWYKRIYLGEIPANRFLWNRPK
;
A
#
# COMPACT_ATOMS: atom_id res chain seq x y z
N MET A 1 28.47 19.70 47.98
CA MET A 1 27.90 18.66 48.88
C MET A 1 27.40 17.54 47.97
N TYR A 2 28.02 16.38 47.80
CA TYR A 2 28.99 15.60 48.59
C TYR A 2 30.37 15.43 47.89
N ARG A 3 31.45 15.55 48.70
CA ARG A 3 32.90 15.13 48.60
C ARG A 3 33.51 14.85 47.20
N ILE A 4 34.62 15.42 46.68
CA ILE A 4 35.86 16.09 47.14
C ILE A 4 36.50 15.41 48.38
N THR A 5 37.72 14.87 48.43
CA THR A 5 39.08 15.29 48.00
C THR A 5 39.99 14.08 48.30
N ARG A 6 40.85 13.57 47.39
CA ARG A 6 42.24 13.99 47.08
C ARG A 6 43.28 13.51 48.13
N ILE A 7 44.44 13.04 47.63
CA ILE A 7 45.83 13.42 48.01
C ILE A 7 46.85 12.25 48.17
N PHE A 8 47.80 12.23 47.21
CA PHE A 8 49.28 12.07 47.25
C PHE A 8 50.02 10.90 47.91
N LYS A 9 50.99 10.37 47.14
CA LYS A 9 52.45 10.22 47.42
C LYS A 9 53.11 9.63 46.14
N ASN A 10 54.02 10.27 45.40
CA ASN A 10 55.38 10.76 45.64
C ASN A 10 56.45 9.68 45.92
N ASN A 11 57.38 9.48 44.96
CA ASN A 11 58.83 9.17 45.08
C ASN A 11 59.33 8.59 43.74
N SER A 12 60.19 9.27 42.95
CA SER A 12 61.64 9.51 43.11
C SER A 12 62.51 8.23 43.00
N ASN A 13 63.38 8.20 41.99
CA ASN A 13 64.78 7.79 42.15
C ASN A 13 65.64 8.20 40.94
N CYS A 14 66.81 8.74 41.29
CA CYS A 14 67.84 9.38 40.47
C CYS A 14 69.04 8.44 40.20
N SER A 15 70.04 9.03 39.52
CA SER A 15 71.50 8.74 39.50
C SER A 15 72.01 7.90 38.32
N CYS A 16 73.12 8.22 37.62
CA CYS A 16 74.35 8.93 38.00
C CYS A 16 75.21 9.31 36.76
N TYR A 17 75.90 10.48 36.83
CA TYR A 17 77.24 10.89 36.28
C TYR A 17 77.64 10.59 34.81
N SER A 18 78.32 11.45 34.01
CA SER A 18 79.51 12.28 34.28
C SER A 18 79.96 13.12 33.05
N LEU A 19 80.73 14.19 33.34
CA LEU A 19 81.89 14.78 32.61
C LEU A 19 81.75 15.60 31.29
N VAL A 20 82.07 16.90 31.43
CA VAL A 20 83.17 17.65 30.75
C VAL A 20 82.92 18.50 29.50
N ARG A 21 83.23 19.80 29.72
CA ARG A 21 83.83 20.89 28.90
C ARG A 21 83.43 21.11 27.44
N SER A 22 82.86 22.30 27.28
CA SER A 22 83.23 23.38 26.35
C SER A 22 84.04 23.05 25.10
N THR A 23 83.51 23.46 23.95
CA THR A 23 84.19 24.44 23.07
C THR A 23 83.16 25.16 22.21
N SER A 24 83.37 26.47 22.08
CA SER A 24 82.68 27.40 21.20
C SER A 24 82.91 27.03 19.74
N THR A 25 81.85 26.98 18.93
CA THR A 25 81.92 27.40 17.52
C THR A 25 80.58 27.98 17.07
N LYS A 26 80.70 29.15 16.47
CA LYS A 26 79.66 30.01 15.91
C LYS A 26 78.95 29.33 14.72
N SER A 27 77.71 29.76 14.51
CA SER A 27 77.01 29.83 13.22
C SER A 27 76.24 28.58 12.77
N LYS A 28 74.91 28.64 12.83
CA LYS A 28 74.07 29.07 11.70
C LYS A 28 72.59 29.03 12.12
N ASN A 29 71.85 30.05 11.65
CA ASN A 29 70.42 30.21 11.83
C ASN A 29 69.65 28.94 11.42
N ILE A 30 68.77 28.43 12.29
CA ILE A 30 67.70 27.52 11.91
C ILE A 30 66.37 28.09 12.40
N PRO A 31 65.62 28.80 11.53
CA PRO A 31 64.19 28.96 11.70
C PRO A 31 63.50 28.27 10.52
N VAL A 32 63.47 26.93 10.48
CA VAL A 32 62.80 26.20 9.38
C VAL A 32 61.82 25.13 9.86
N VAL A 33 61.84 24.73 11.13
CA VAL A 33 61.00 23.59 11.59
C VAL A 33 59.60 24.02 12.05
N ARG A 34 59.31 25.33 12.16
CA ARG A 34 57.99 25.81 12.64
C ARG A 34 56.96 26.08 11.53
N GLN A 35 57.38 26.07 10.25
CA GLN A 35 56.48 26.32 9.11
C GLN A 35 55.68 25.08 8.70
N THR A 36 56.23 23.88 8.83
CA THR A 36 55.59 22.63 8.34
C THR A 36 54.38 22.18 9.15
N LEU A 37 54.18 22.69 10.38
CA LEU A 37 53.01 22.38 11.20
C LEU A 37 51.85 23.39 11.05
N ARG A 38 52.07 24.55 10.41
CA ARG A 38 51.06 25.61 10.29
C ARG A 38 50.41 25.71 8.90
N GLU A 39 50.97 25.07 7.88
CA GLU A 39 50.36 24.99 6.54
C GLU A 39 49.29 23.90 6.40
N LYS A 40 49.10 23.05 7.42
CA LYS A 40 47.94 22.12 7.48
C LYS A 40 46.66 22.77 7.99
N VAL A 41 46.58 24.09 8.02
CA VAL A 41 45.36 24.83 8.36
C VAL A 41 44.75 25.35 7.06
N ALA A 42 43.63 24.71 6.68
CA ALA A 42 42.71 25.09 5.62
C ALA A 42 43.24 25.03 4.17
N SER A 43 43.58 23.82 3.68
CA SER A 43 43.28 23.56 2.27
C SER A 43 41.76 23.51 2.14
N GLU A 44 41.15 24.55 1.55
CA GLU A 44 39.79 24.43 1.01
C GLU A 44 39.77 23.18 0.13
N HIS A 45 39.15 22.10 0.60
CA HIS A 45 38.87 20.94 -0.23
C HIS A 45 37.84 21.37 -1.26
N LYS A 46 38.29 21.94 -2.38
CA LYS A 46 37.43 22.26 -3.51
C LYS A 46 36.95 20.93 -4.08
N VAL A 47 35.70 20.61 -3.78
CA VAL A 47 35.02 19.42 -4.30
C VAL A 47 35.07 19.50 -5.81
N ALA A 48 35.73 18.55 -6.46
CA ALA A 48 35.79 18.47 -7.91
C ALA A 48 34.36 18.44 -8.50
N PRO A 49 34.12 18.97 -9.71
CA PRO A 49 32.80 18.95 -10.34
C PRO A 49 32.15 17.56 -10.37
N PHE A 50 32.96 16.51 -10.50
CA PHE A 50 32.53 15.12 -10.42
C PHE A 50 31.98 14.71 -9.04
N GLY A 51 32.51 15.29 -7.96
CA GLY A 51 31.98 15.11 -6.61
C GLY A 51 30.57 15.65 -6.46
N TRP A 52 30.26 16.79 -7.10
CA TRP A 52 28.90 17.33 -7.14
C TRP A 52 27.96 16.47 -7.99
N PHE A 53 28.44 15.92 -9.11
CA PHE A 53 27.65 15.01 -9.95
C PHE A 53 27.17 13.76 -9.20
N LEU A 54 27.97 13.23 -8.27
CA LEU A 54 27.59 12.07 -7.45
C LEU A 54 26.38 12.33 -6.54
N LEU A 55 26.03 13.59 -6.24
CA LEU A 55 24.82 13.94 -5.47
C LEU A 55 23.52 13.77 -6.25
N VAL A 56 23.58 13.62 -7.58
CA VAL A 56 22.37 13.40 -8.39
C VAL A 56 21.61 12.16 -7.94
N ILE A 57 22.32 11.09 -7.56
CA ILE A 57 21.71 9.83 -7.09
C ILE A 57 20.94 10.00 -5.78
N PRO A 58 21.53 10.50 -4.66
CA PRO A 58 20.79 10.71 -3.42
C PRO A 58 19.65 11.72 -3.58
N VAL A 59 19.83 12.79 -4.36
CA VAL A 59 18.77 13.76 -4.63
C VAL A 59 17.59 13.11 -5.38
N SER A 60 17.87 12.30 -6.40
CA SER A 60 16.82 11.62 -7.18
C SER A 60 16.07 10.59 -6.34
N THR A 61 16.78 9.79 -5.55
CA THR A 61 16.17 8.78 -4.68
C THR A 61 15.37 9.42 -3.53
N PHE A 62 15.80 10.55 -2.99
CA PHE A 62 15.03 11.34 -2.03
C PHE A 62 13.73 11.89 -2.63
N ALA A 63 13.81 12.45 -3.86
CA ALA A 63 12.64 12.95 -4.58
C ALA A 63 11.64 11.81 -4.85
N LEU A 64 12.12 10.65 -5.30
CA LEU A 64 11.29 9.46 -5.51
C LEU A 64 10.66 8.95 -4.21
N GLY A 65 11.41 8.89 -3.11
CA GLY A 65 10.88 8.52 -1.79
C GLY A 65 9.76 9.47 -1.35
N THR A 66 9.98 10.77 -1.51
CA THR A 66 9.00 11.81 -1.17
C THR A 66 7.74 11.71 -2.03
N TRP A 67 7.89 11.46 -3.34
CA TRP A 67 6.76 11.22 -4.24
C TRP A 67 5.96 9.97 -3.82
N GLN A 68 6.61 8.88 -3.43
CA GLN A 68 5.92 7.67 -2.95
C GLN A 68 5.10 7.94 -1.68
N VAL A 69 5.61 8.75 -0.74
CA VAL A 69 4.87 9.17 0.46
C VAL A 69 3.62 9.97 0.08
N GLN A 70 3.76 10.97 -0.80
CA GLN A 70 2.62 11.77 -1.26
C GLN A 70 1.60 10.90 -2.00
N ARG A 71 2.06 9.99 -2.85
CA ARG A 71 1.21 9.06 -3.60
C ARG A 71 0.44 8.11 -2.68
N LYS A 72 1.09 7.60 -1.63
CA LYS A 72 0.44 6.80 -0.57
C LYS A 72 -0.65 7.62 0.13
N LYS A 73 -0.33 8.83 0.58
CA LYS A 73 -1.29 9.70 1.27
C LYS A 73 -2.51 10.01 0.40
N TRP A 74 -2.29 10.37 -0.86
CA TRP A 74 -3.39 10.60 -1.81
C TRP A 74 -4.31 9.38 -1.95
N LYS A 75 -3.75 8.16 -2.03
CA LYS A 75 -4.55 6.93 -2.07
C LYS A 75 -5.34 6.70 -0.77
N GLU A 76 -4.72 6.97 0.38
CA GLU A 76 -5.36 6.84 1.69
C GLU A 76 -6.52 7.83 1.84
N ASP A 77 -6.35 9.07 1.38
CA ASP A 77 -7.39 10.09 1.41
C ASP A 77 -8.59 9.72 0.51
N VAL A 78 -8.32 9.20 -0.70
CA VAL A 78 -9.37 8.66 -1.59
C VAL A 78 -10.11 7.50 -0.91
N LEU A 79 -9.38 6.58 -0.29
CA LEU A 79 -9.96 5.44 0.40
C LEU A 79 -10.80 5.85 1.62
N ALA A 80 -10.31 6.82 2.40
CA ALA A 80 -11.03 7.38 3.54
C ALA A 80 -12.34 8.03 3.10
N LYS A 81 -12.32 8.79 1.99
CA LYS A 81 -13.54 9.38 1.40
C LYS A 81 -14.55 8.32 0.97
N LEU A 82 -14.11 7.25 0.30
CA LEU A 82 -15.03 6.16 -0.08
C LEU A 82 -15.63 5.47 1.14
N ARG A 83 -14.81 5.22 2.18
CA ARG A 83 -15.26 4.64 3.44
C ARG A 83 -16.25 5.55 4.18
N SER A 84 -16.11 6.86 4.10
CA SER A 84 -17.08 7.78 4.72
C SER A 84 -18.42 7.75 3.99
N LEU A 85 -18.41 7.75 2.65
CA LEU A 85 -19.64 7.67 1.84
C LEU A 85 -20.47 6.41 2.14
N THR A 86 -19.79 5.28 2.35
CA THR A 86 -20.46 4.01 2.66
C THR A 86 -21.05 3.94 4.08
N LYS A 87 -20.66 4.87 4.96
CA LYS A 87 -21.14 4.95 6.35
C LYS A 87 -22.19 6.04 6.56
N GLU A 88 -22.61 6.74 5.50
CA GLU A 88 -23.71 7.70 5.57
C GLU A 88 -25.03 6.99 5.91
N ASP A 89 -26.01 7.72 6.42
CA ASP A 89 -27.31 7.14 6.70
C ASP A 89 -28.00 6.69 5.40
N PRO A 90 -28.60 5.48 5.37
CA PRO A 90 -29.30 5.00 4.18
C PRO A 90 -30.44 5.93 3.78
N ILE A 91 -30.48 6.31 2.52
CA ILE A 91 -31.57 7.10 1.92
C ILE A 91 -32.49 6.20 1.09
N PRO A 92 -33.77 6.55 0.90
CA PRO A 92 -34.61 5.82 -0.05
C PRO A 92 -34.02 5.89 -1.46
N LEU A 93 -34.14 4.80 -2.23
CA LEU A 93 -33.69 4.77 -3.62
C LEU A 93 -34.47 5.80 -4.45
N PRO A 94 -33.81 6.77 -5.11
CA PRO A 94 -34.49 7.71 -6.01
C PRO A 94 -35.15 7.03 -7.22
N GLU A 95 -36.09 7.71 -7.85
CA GLU A 95 -36.72 7.27 -9.10
C GLU A 95 -35.89 7.67 -10.34
N ASP A 96 -35.21 8.82 -10.28
CA ASP A 96 -34.37 9.28 -11.40
C ASP A 96 -33.01 8.58 -11.40
N LEU A 97 -32.70 7.89 -12.51
CA LEU A 97 -31.41 7.26 -12.75
C LEU A 97 -30.23 8.26 -12.68
N ASN A 98 -30.45 9.53 -13.02
CA ASN A 98 -29.40 10.56 -12.93
C ASN A 98 -29.07 10.91 -11.46
N GLU A 99 -30.04 10.76 -10.56
CA GLU A 99 -29.80 10.92 -9.12
C GLU A 99 -29.09 9.68 -8.57
N VAL A 100 -29.53 8.47 -8.95
CA VAL A 100 -28.85 7.22 -8.60
C VAL A 100 -27.38 7.22 -9.05
N ALA A 101 -27.07 7.79 -10.22
CA ALA A 101 -25.71 7.95 -10.73
C ALA A 101 -24.80 8.84 -9.85
N LYS A 102 -25.37 9.65 -8.95
CA LYS A 102 -24.61 10.48 -7.99
C LYS A 102 -24.43 9.80 -6.63
N LEU A 103 -24.99 8.60 -6.45
CA LEU A 103 -25.02 7.88 -5.18
C LEU A 103 -24.00 6.73 -5.11
N GLU A 104 -23.03 6.64 -6.02
CA GLU A 104 -22.03 5.56 -5.95
C GLU A 104 -21.35 5.51 -4.57
N TYR A 105 -21.23 4.30 -4.03
CA TYR A 105 -20.71 4.01 -2.70
C TYR A 105 -21.59 4.47 -1.53
N ARG A 106 -22.79 5.01 -1.77
CA ARG A 106 -23.73 5.38 -0.71
C ARG A 106 -24.74 4.28 -0.43
N PRO A 107 -25.12 4.08 0.84
CA PRO A 107 -26.17 3.15 1.20
C PRO A 107 -27.53 3.71 0.80
N VAL A 108 -28.35 2.84 0.23
CA VAL A 108 -29.75 3.08 -0.08
C VAL A 108 -30.61 1.98 0.54
N HIS A 109 -31.84 2.35 0.86
CA HIS A 109 -32.84 1.49 1.44
C HIS A 109 -33.89 1.14 0.39
N VAL A 110 -34.17 -0.16 0.25
CA VAL A 110 -35.18 -0.67 -0.69
C VAL A 110 -35.99 -1.81 -0.07
N LYS A 111 -37.26 -1.89 -0.43
CA LYS A 111 -38.15 -3.00 -0.06
C LYS A 111 -38.67 -3.70 -1.30
N GLY A 112 -38.72 -5.02 -1.25
CA GLY A 112 -39.10 -5.79 -2.42
C GLY A 112 -39.11 -7.29 -2.21
N LYS A 113 -39.45 -8.02 -3.26
CA LYS A 113 -39.39 -9.48 -3.31
C LYS A 113 -38.34 -9.94 -4.31
N PHE A 114 -37.51 -10.92 -3.90
CA PHE A 114 -36.48 -11.48 -4.77
C PHE A 114 -37.08 -12.42 -5.83
N LEU A 115 -36.58 -12.28 -7.06
CA LEU A 115 -36.88 -13.17 -8.18
C LEU A 115 -35.80 -14.25 -8.26
N HIS A 116 -35.93 -15.28 -7.42
CA HIS A 116 -34.93 -16.36 -7.28
C HIS A 116 -34.79 -17.23 -8.53
N ASP A 117 -35.78 -17.22 -9.43
CA ASP A 117 -35.73 -17.86 -10.74
C ASP A 117 -34.71 -17.22 -11.70
N LYS A 118 -34.34 -15.96 -11.44
CA LYS A 118 -33.45 -15.16 -12.29
C LYS A 118 -32.09 -14.85 -11.64
N GLU A 119 -31.66 -15.65 -10.67
CA GLU A 119 -30.36 -15.46 -10.02
C GLU A 119 -29.19 -15.58 -11.01
N LEU A 120 -28.22 -14.67 -10.88
CA LEU A 120 -26.98 -14.60 -11.65
C LEU A 120 -25.79 -14.87 -10.73
N TYR A 121 -24.76 -15.52 -11.26
CA TYR A 121 -23.57 -15.90 -10.49
C TYR A 121 -22.32 -15.26 -11.06
N VAL A 122 -21.71 -14.34 -10.31
CA VAL A 122 -20.43 -13.71 -10.66
C VAL A 122 -19.30 -14.39 -9.92
N GLY A 123 -18.42 -15.07 -10.65
CA GLY A 123 -17.26 -15.76 -10.09
C GLY A 123 -16.21 -16.10 -11.14
N PRO A 124 -15.00 -16.50 -10.71
CA PRO A 124 -14.59 -16.64 -9.32
C PRO A 124 -14.38 -15.29 -8.62
N ARG A 125 -14.86 -15.16 -7.38
CA ARG A 125 -14.65 -14.01 -6.49
C ARG A 125 -14.06 -14.47 -5.15
N SER A 126 -13.12 -13.69 -4.62
CA SER A 126 -12.60 -13.89 -3.26
C SER A 126 -13.60 -13.38 -2.23
N PHE A 127 -13.66 -14.06 -1.09
CA PHE A 127 -14.41 -13.59 0.05
C PHE A 127 -13.81 -12.27 0.58
N ILE A 128 -14.67 -11.28 0.83
CA ILE A 128 -14.28 -9.98 1.39
C ILE A 128 -14.72 -9.94 2.84
N LYS A 129 -13.78 -9.57 3.71
CA LYS A 129 -14.01 -9.33 5.14
C LYS A 129 -13.53 -7.90 5.45
N ASP A 130 -14.39 -7.11 6.07
CA ASP A 130 -14.10 -5.71 6.45
C ASP A 130 -13.64 -4.81 5.28
N GLY A 131 -14.14 -5.06 4.06
CA GLY A 131 -13.79 -4.31 2.84
C GLY A 131 -12.46 -4.70 2.19
N GLU A 132 -11.74 -5.64 2.80
CA GLU A 132 -10.50 -6.22 2.28
C GLU A 132 -10.76 -7.64 1.75
N ALA A 133 -10.20 -7.95 0.58
CA ALA A 133 -10.16 -9.34 0.16
C ALA A 133 -9.31 -10.11 1.18
N SER A 134 -9.78 -11.26 1.65
CA SER A 134 -8.99 -12.12 2.53
C SER A 134 -7.68 -12.49 1.82
N THR A 135 -6.62 -11.74 2.09
CA THR A 135 -5.31 -11.84 1.41
C THR A 135 -4.44 -12.86 2.14
N GLU A 136 -5.02 -14.02 2.48
CA GLU A 136 -4.25 -15.23 2.81
C GLU A 136 -3.87 -15.99 1.52
N GLY A 137 -4.09 -15.35 0.35
CA GLY A 137 -3.69 -15.80 -0.97
C GLY A 137 -2.22 -15.57 -1.24
N SER A 138 -1.36 -16.36 -0.61
CA SER A 138 -0.15 -16.78 -1.28
C SER A 138 -0.56 -17.75 -2.40
N VAL A 139 0.17 -17.74 -3.53
CA VAL A 139 0.01 -18.71 -4.64
C VAL A 139 0.30 -20.16 -4.17
N PHE A 140 0.70 -20.33 -2.90
CA PHE A 140 1.10 -21.57 -2.26
C PHE A 140 0.16 -22.00 -1.11
N SER A 141 -0.94 -21.28 -0.86
CA SER A 141 -1.87 -21.64 0.22
C SER A 141 -2.85 -22.72 -0.28
N GLU A 142 -2.60 -23.97 0.10
CA GLU A 142 -3.48 -25.11 -0.12
C GLU A 142 -4.87 -24.84 0.49
N GLY A 143 -5.88 -24.68 -0.36
CA GLY A 143 -7.26 -24.64 0.10
C GLY A 143 -8.22 -23.99 -0.90
N ASN A 144 -9.06 -24.81 -1.53
CA ASN A 144 -10.23 -24.44 -2.35
C ASN A 144 -11.32 -23.62 -1.62
N VAL A 145 -11.00 -23.02 -0.46
CA VAL A 145 -11.95 -22.34 0.43
C VAL A 145 -12.10 -20.84 0.07
N HIS A 146 -11.19 -20.29 -0.75
CA HIS A 146 -11.08 -18.85 -0.98
C HIS A 146 -11.70 -18.34 -2.29
N SER A 147 -12.26 -19.24 -3.11
CA SER A 147 -12.91 -18.91 -4.37
C SER A 147 -14.39 -19.28 -4.30
N GLY A 148 -15.24 -18.29 -4.54
CA GLY A 148 -16.69 -18.44 -4.51
C GLY A 148 -17.37 -17.56 -5.55
N TYR A 149 -18.65 -17.31 -5.33
CA TYR A 149 -19.50 -16.57 -6.25
C TYR A 149 -20.25 -15.50 -5.50
N ASN A 150 -20.37 -14.33 -6.12
CA ASN A 150 -21.36 -13.35 -5.72
C ASN A 150 -22.70 -13.75 -6.35
N VAL A 151 -23.74 -13.83 -5.52
CA VAL A 151 -25.10 -14.14 -5.93
C VAL A 151 -25.83 -12.83 -6.16
N ILE A 152 -26.14 -12.55 -7.42
CA ILE A 152 -26.92 -11.39 -7.82
C ILE A 152 -28.34 -11.86 -8.11
N THR A 153 -29.31 -11.28 -7.42
CA THR A 153 -30.72 -11.64 -7.57
C THR A 153 -31.51 -10.39 -7.93
N PRO A 154 -32.33 -10.41 -8.98
CA PRO A 154 -33.24 -9.30 -9.24
C PRO A 154 -34.24 -9.15 -8.10
N LEU A 155 -34.47 -7.92 -7.66
CA LEU A 155 -35.43 -7.55 -6.64
C LEU A 155 -36.55 -6.75 -7.32
N LYS A 156 -37.78 -7.27 -7.26
CA LYS A 156 -38.96 -6.50 -7.65
C LYS A 156 -39.31 -5.57 -6.50
N LEU A 157 -39.26 -4.27 -6.74
CA LEU A 157 -39.59 -3.24 -5.76
C LEU A 157 -41.08 -3.29 -5.40
N SER A 158 -41.39 -2.93 -4.15
CA SER A 158 -42.77 -2.94 -3.64
C SER A 158 -43.47 -1.59 -3.77
N ASP A 159 -42.69 -0.52 -3.79
CA ASP A 159 -43.15 0.86 -3.98
C ASP A 159 -43.54 1.17 -5.44
N ARG A 160 -42.92 0.47 -6.40
CA ARG A 160 -43.08 0.71 -7.84
C ARG A 160 -42.88 -0.57 -8.66
N ASP A 161 -43.41 -0.60 -9.88
CA ASP A 161 -43.25 -1.74 -10.81
C ASP A 161 -41.89 -1.70 -11.53
N GLU A 162 -40.81 -1.66 -10.75
CA GLU A 162 -39.43 -1.66 -11.24
C GLU A 162 -38.67 -2.85 -10.64
N ILE A 163 -37.76 -3.43 -11.42
CA ILE A 163 -36.89 -4.52 -10.99
C ILE A 163 -35.47 -3.99 -10.98
N ILE A 164 -34.75 -4.17 -9.87
CA ILE A 164 -33.35 -3.78 -9.74
C ILE A 164 -32.46 -5.00 -9.50
N LEU A 165 -31.15 -4.86 -9.70
CA LEU A 165 -30.20 -5.93 -9.40
C LEU A 165 -29.59 -5.75 -8.00
N VAL A 166 -29.64 -6.80 -7.18
CA VAL A 166 -29.03 -6.79 -5.86
C VAL A 166 -28.04 -7.93 -5.75
N ASN A 167 -26.77 -7.60 -5.56
CA ASN A 167 -25.78 -8.56 -5.10
C ASN A 167 -26.02 -8.85 -3.62
N ARG A 168 -26.62 -10.00 -3.35
CA ARG A 168 -26.95 -10.47 -2.01
C ARG A 168 -25.73 -10.86 -1.20
N GLY A 169 -24.59 -11.08 -1.87
CA GLY A 169 -23.34 -11.41 -1.21
C GLY A 169 -22.65 -12.63 -1.77
N TRP A 170 -21.64 -13.09 -1.04
CA TRP A 170 -20.73 -14.15 -1.45
C TRP A 170 -21.18 -15.51 -0.90
N VAL A 171 -21.02 -16.55 -1.72
CA VAL A 171 -21.18 -17.95 -1.33
C VAL A 171 -19.97 -18.78 -1.74
N PRO A 172 -19.54 -19.77 -0.94
CA PRO A 172 -18.59 -20.78 -1.39
C PRO A 172 -19.11 -21.55 -2.61
N ASN A 173 -18.22 -22.12 -3.42
CA ASN A 173 -18.60 -22.90 -4.62
C ASN A 173 -19.64 -24.01 -4.32
N LYS A 174 -19.54 -24.65 -3.15
CA LYS A 174 -20.49 -25.69 -2.69
C LYS A 174 -21.93 -25.18 -2.56
N PHE A 175 -22.09 -23.88 -2.30
CA PHE A 175 -23.38 -23.21 -2.08
C PHE A 175 -23.86 -22.39 -3.29
N LYS A 176 -23.22 -22.57 -4.45
CA LYS A 176 -23.62 -21.91 -5.71
C LYS A 176 -25.05 -22.30 -6.10
N ASN A 177 -25.43 -23.58 -5.94
CA ASN A 177 -26.76 -24.05 -6.32
C ASN A 177 -27.83 -23.57 -5.29
N PRO A 178 -28.93 -22.93 -5.72
CA PRO A 178 -30.02 -22.51 -4.84
C PRO A 178 -30.54 -23.59 -3.89
N SER A 179 -30.65 -24.84 -4.35
CA SER A 179 -31.15 -25.98 -3.56
C SER A 179 -30.25 -26.34 -2.38
N SER A 180 -28.97 -25.94 -2.43
CA SER A 180 -28.03 -26.15 -1.32
C SER A 180 -28.12 -25.07 -0.22
N ARG A 181 -28.88 -24.00 -0.46
CA ARG A 181 -29.07 -22.85 0.45
C ARG A 181 -30.54 -22.47 0.61
N PRO A 182 -31.45 -23.39 1.01
CA PRO A 182 -32.88 -23.12 1.06
C PRO A 182 -33.25 -22.00 2.03
N LYS A 183 -32.55 -21.88 3.17
CA LYS A 183 -32.74 -20.78 4.13
C LYS A 183 -32.42 -19.40 3.55
N GLY A 184 -31.57 -19.37 2.52
CA GLY A 184 -31.26 -18.16 1.77
C GLY A 184 -32.23 -17.87 0.63
N GLN A 185 -33.27 -18.67 0.37
CA GLN A 185 -34.28 -18.39 -0.65
C GLN A 185 -35.53 -17.84 0.02
N VAL A 186 -35.49 -16.56 0.38
CA VAL A 186 -36.60 -15.91 1.10
C VAL A 186 -37.64 -15.48 0.07
N GLU A 187 -38.82 -16.09 0.12
CA GLU A 187 -39.92 -15.78 -0.80
C GLU A 187 -40.77 -14.58 -0.34
N GLU A 188 -40.59 -14.15 0.90
CA GLU A 188 -41.30 -13.01 1.47
C GLU A 188 -40.67 -11.68 1.04
N GLU A 189 -41.41 -10.60 1.30
CA GLU A 189 -40.88 -9.25 1.14
C GLU A 189 -39.73 -9.01 2.12
N VAL A 190 -38.65 -8.42 1.62
CA VAL A 190 -37.44 -8.13 2.37
C VAL A 190 -37.15 -6.64 2.36
N ASP A 191 -36.53 -6.20 3.44
CA ASP A 191 -35.97 -4.88 3.61
C ASP A 191 -34.45 -4.98 3.42
N VAL A 192 -33.92 -4.36 2.36
CA VAL A 192 -32.52 -4.45 1.97
C VAL A 192 -31.87 -3.08 2.09
N ILE A 193 -30.78 -3.03 2.85
CA ILE A 193 -29.82 -1.92 2.79
C ILE A 193 -28.70 -2.34 1.84
N GLY A 194 -28.49 -1.57 0.78
CA GLY A 194 -27.52 -1.87 -0.26
C GLY A 194 -26.70 -0.65 -0.65
N ILE A 195 -25.44 -0.87 -1.05
CA ILE A 195 -24.54 0.18 -1.53
C ILE A 195 -24.66 0.28 -3.04
N VAL A 196 -24.97 1.46 -3.56
CA VAL A 196 -25.06 1.68 -5.02
C VAL A 196 -23.68 1.49 -5.65
N ARG A 197 -23.61 0.67 -6.70
CA ARG A 197 -22.38 0.42 -7.45
C ARG A 197 -22.64 0.34 -8.95
N PHE A 198 -21.72 0.84 -9.76
CA PHE A 198 -21.88 0.88 -11.22
C PHE A 198 -21.22 -0.27 -11.96
N HIS A 199 -21.42 -0.33 -13.28
CA HIS A 199 -20.78 -1.28 -14.17
C HIS A 199 -19.27 -1.46 -13.89
N GLU A 200 -18.79 -2.71 -13.92
CA GLU A 200 -17.37 -3.04 -13.82
C GLU A 200 -16.81 -3.28 -15.22
N ASN A 201 -15.87 -2.43 -15.65
CA ASN A 201 -15.15 -2.67 -16.90
C ASN A 201 -14.42 -4.01 -16.84
N ARG A 202 -14.47 -4.77 -17.94
CA ARG A 202 -13.76 -6.05 -18.05
C ARG A 202 -12.27 -5.87 -17.70
N PRO A 203 -11.77 -6.56 -16.67
CA PRO A 203 -10.35 -6.52 -16.37
C PRO A 203 -9.52 -7.17 -17.49
N PRO A 204 -8.30 -6.68 -17.76
CA PRO A 204 -7.37 -7.37 -18.66
C PRO A 204 -7.19 -8.83 -18.23
N PHE A 205 -7.12 -9.74 -19.19
CA PHE A 205 -6.89 -11.19 -18.97
C PHE A 205 -8.01 -11.97 -18.26
N VAL A 206 -9.19 -11.38 -18.03
CA VAL A 206 -10.40 -12.10 -17.58
C VAL A 206 -11.22 -12.53 -18.80
N THR A 207 -11.83 -13.71 -18.80
CA THR A 207 -12.69 -14.21 -19.89
C THR A 207 -13.95 -13.36 -20.09
N ASN A 208 -14.54 -13.37 -21.28
CA ASN A 208 -15.84 -12.76 -21.53
C ASN A 208 -16.96 -13.45 -20.73
N ASN A 209 -17.95 -12.68 -20.29
CA ASN A 209 -19.17 -13.21 -19.70
C ASN A 209 -19.88 -14.16 -20.68
N MET A 210 -20.55 -15.17 -20.15
CA MET A 210 -21.35 -16.14 -20.92
C MET A 210 -22.81 -16.08 -20.44
N PRO A 211 -23.62 -15.10 -20.91
CA PRO A 211 -24.98 -14.91 -20.44
C PRO A 211 -25.87 -16.15 -20.65
N GLN A 212 -25.65 -16.91 -21.72
CA GLN A 212 -26.45 -18.10 -22.05
C GLN A 212 -26.33 -19.21 -21.02
N THR A 213 -25.13 -19.44 -20.47
CA THR A 213 -24.88 -20.45 -19.43
C THR A 213 -24.91 -19.87 -18.01
N ASN A 214 -25.30 -18.60 -17.87
CA ASN A 214 -25.35 -17.86 -16.60
C ASN A 214 -24.01 -17.84 -15.84
N ASN A 215 -22.90 -17.82 -16.59
CA ASN A 215 -21.56 -17.71 -16.03
C ASN A 215 -21.03 -16.30 -16.27
N TRP A 216 -20.87 -15.54 -15.18
CA TRP A 216 -20.40 -14.16 -15.21
C TRP A 216 -19.05 -14.07 -14.50
N PHE A 217 -18.09 -13.37 -15.09
CA PHE A 217 -16.73 -13.18 -14.55
C PHE A 217 -16.52 -11.76 -14.02
N TYR A 218 -17.26 -10.80 -14.55
CA TYR A 218 -17.27 -9.40 -14.11
C TYR A 218 -18.68 -8.83 -14.16
N ARG A 219 -18.92 -7.73 -13.43
CA ARG A 219 -20.23 -7.07 -13.38
C ARG A 219 -20.49 -6.26 -14.64
N ASP A 220 -21.05 -6.90 -15.67
CA ASP A 220 -21.61 -6.22 -16.84
C ASP A 220 -23.08 -5.89 -16.59
N LEU A 221 -23.33 -4.66 -16.13
CA LEU A 221 -24.67 -4.23 -15.74
C LEU A 221 -25.67 -4.32 -16.90
N ASN A 222 -25.29 -3.90 -18.10
CA ASN A 222 -26.21 -3.85 -19.24
C ASN A 222 -26.64 -5.26 -19.65
N ALA A 223 -25.68 -6.17 -19.82
CA ALA A 223 -25.98 -7.55 -20.19
C ALA A 223 -26.78 -8.30 -19.10
N MET A 224 -26.54 -8.00 -17.82
CA MET A 224 -27.32 -8.57 -16.71
C MET A 224 -28.76 -8.04 -16.70
N CYS A 225 -28.95 -6.75 -16.94
CA CYS A 225 -30.27 -6.12 -17.06
C CYS A 225 -31.06 -6.69 -18.24
N GLU A 226 -30.45 -6.82 -19.42
CA GLU A 226 -31.08 -7.43 -20.60
C GLU A 226 -31.56 -8.86 -20.34
N LYS A 227 -30.77 -9.66 -19.62
CA LYS A 227 -31.14 -11.05 -19.29
C LYS A 227 -32.28 -11.14 -18.27
N THR A 228 -32.36 -10.20 -17.33
CA THR A 228 -33.27 -10.28 -16.18
C THR A 228 -34.55 -9.45 -16.35
N GLY A 229 -34.51 -8.43 -17.22
CA GLY A 229 -35.52 -7.39 -17.34
C GLY A 229 -35.42 -6.30 -16.27
N ALA A 230 -34.26 -6.20 -15.59
CA ALA A 230 -34.03 -5.20 -14.55
C ALA A 230 -33.63 -3.83 -15.14
N ALA A 231 -33.97 -2.76 -14.45
CA ALA A 231 -33.41 -1.43 -14.67
C ALA A 231 -31.90 -1.43 -14.38
N PRO A 232 -31.12 -0.48 -14.95
CA PRO A 232 -29.66 -0.38 -14.77
C PRO A 232 -29.27 0.17 -13.39
N ILE A 233 -29.85 -0.41 -12.33
CA ILE A 233 -29.60 -0.10 -10.93
C ILE A 233 -29.04 -1.35 -10.28
N PHE A 234 -27.88 -1.20 -9.63
CA PHE A 234 -27.18 -2.30 -8.97
C PHE A 234 -26.77 -1.94 -7.55
N LEU A 235 -27.15 -2.79 -6.60
CA LEU A 235 -26.86 -2.63 -5.18
C LEU A 235 -26.03 -3.80 -4.66
N ASP A 236 -24.97 -3.52 -3.90
CA ASP A 236 -24.26 -4.51 -3.07
C ASP A 236 -24.88 -4.52 -1.67
N ALA A 237 -25.56 -5.60 -1.28
CA ALA A 237 -26.16 -5.72 0.05
C ALA A 237 -25.13 -5.52 1.16
N THR A 238 -25.49 -4.75 2.20
CA THR A 238 -24.62 -4.54 3.38
C THR A 238 -24.62 -5.77 4.29
N THR A 239 -23.78 -5.75 5.32
CA THR A 239 -23.75 -6.77 6.36
C THR A 239 -25.02 -6.85 7.20
N ASP A 240 -25.81 -5.78 7.20
CA ASP A 240 -27.08 -5.69 7.92
C ASP A 240 -28.14 -6.60 7.28
N PHE A 241 -28.02 -6.82 5.97
CA PHE A 241 -28.85 -7.74 5.21
C PHE A 241 -28.21 -9.13 5.08
N ASN A 242 -27.97 -9.80 6.22
CA ASN A 242 -27.46 -11.17 6.25
C ASN A 242 -28.53 -12.16 6.71
N ILE A 243 -29.02 -12.99 5.79
CA ILE A 243 -29.93 -14.08 6.10
C ILE A 243 -29.11 -15.30 6.50
N SER A 244 -29.42 -15.90 7.66
CA SER A 244 -28.71 -17.09 8.16
C SER A 244 -28.82 -18.25 7.17
N GLY A 245 -27.66 -18.76 6.71
CA GLY A 245 -27.58 -19.80 5.68
C GLY A 245 -27.79 -19.32 4.24
N GLY A 246 -27.85 -18.00 4.02
CA GLY A 246 -27.85 -17.36 2.71
C GLY A 246 -26.47 -16.78 2.32
N PRO A 247 -26.41 -16.06 1.18
CA PRO A 247 -25.21 -15.32 0.77
C PRO A 247 -24.76 -14.31 1.83
N ILE A 248 -23.45 -14.12 1.96
CA ILE A 248 -22.84 -13.22 2.95
C ILE A 248 -22.68 -11.83 2.32
N GLY A 249 -23.45 -10.85 2.78
CA GLY A 249 -23.39 -9.45 2.36
C GLY A 249 -22.09 -8.75 2.73
N GLY A 250 -22.01 -7.44 2.49
CA GLY A 250 -20.82 -6.62 2.76
C GLY A 250 -19.65 -6.86 1.79
N GLN A 251 -19.92 -7.39 0.61
CA GLN A 251 -18.89 -7.76 -0.37
C GLN A 251 -18.43 -6.58 -1.25
N THR A 252 -18.69 -5.35 -0.81
CA THR A 252 -18.22 -4.15 -1.50
C THR A 252 -16.72 -4.00 -1.27
N ARG A 253 -15.92 -4.22 -2.31
CA ARG A 253 -14.46 -4.06 -2.22
C ARG A 253 -14.09 -2.58 -2.16
N ILE A 254 -13.64 -2.14 -0.98
CA ILE A 254 -13.13 -0.79 -0.72
C ILE A 254 -11.68 -0.94 -0.24
N SER A 255 -10.82 -1.51 -1.10
CA SER A 255 -9.40 -1.70 -0.80
C SER A 255 -8.54 -1.49 -2.04
N LEU A 256 -7.42 -0.79 -1.84
CA LEU A 256 -6.37 -0.58 -2.83
C LEU A 256 -5.13 -1.32 -2.33
N ARG A 257 -4.48 -2.12 -3.20
CA ARG A 257 -3.22 -2.77 -2.83
C ARG A 257 -2.17 -1.70 -2.54
N ASN A 258 -1.52 -1.80 -1.37
CA ASN A 258 -0.58 -0.81 -0.88
C ASN A 258 0.85 -1.36 -0.80
N GLU A 259 1.56 -1.31 -1.93
CA GLU A 259 3.00 -1.62 -1.98
C GLU A 259 3.87 -0.39 -1.65
N HIS A 260 3.29 0.77 -1.36
CA HIS A 260 4.06 2.01 -1.29
C HIS A 260 5.03 2.03 -0.11
N LEU A 261 4.73 1.35 0.99
CA LEU A 261 5.61 1.33 2.17
C LEU A 261 6.95 0.66 1.86
N SER A 262 6.96 -0.48 1.16
CA SER A 262 8.20 -1.16 0.80
C SER A 262 9.05 -0.29 -0.11
N TYR A 263 8.44 0.35 -1.11
CA TYR A 263 9.14 1.31 -1.98
C TYR A 263 9.67 2.52 -1.22
N ILE A 264 8.90 3.11 -0.29
CA ILE A 264 9.34 4.23 0.55
C ILE A 264 10.62 3.83 1.30
N ILE A 265 10.63 2.65 1.93
CA ILE A 265 11.81 2.12 2.63
C ILE A 265 12.98 1.98 1.66
N THR A 266 12.77 1.33 0.50
CA THR A 266 13.83 1.14 -0.50
C THR A 266 14.46 2.48 -0.95
N TRP A 267 13.64 3.47 -1.30
CA TRP A 267 14.14 4.75 -1.82
C TRP A 267 14.88 5.55 -0.75
N TYR A 268 14.38 5.59 0.49
CA TYR A 268 15.09 6.28 1.57
C TYR A 268 16.33 5.52 2.04
N SER A 269 16.35 4.18 2.01
CA SER A 269 17.56 3.39 2.26
C SER A 269 18.64 3.65 1.20
N LEU A 270 18.28 3.69 -0.08
CA LEU A 270 19.20 4.04 -1.17
C LEU A 270 19.71 5.48 -1.04
N CYS A 271 18.84 6.43 -0.70
CA CYS A 271 19.23 7.81 -0.43
C CYS A 271 20.25 7.89 0.71
N ALA A 272 19.98 7.22 1.84
CA ALA A 272 20.88 7.21 3.00
C ALA A 272 22.24 6.59 2.67
N LEU A 273 22.25 5.42 2.00
CA LEU A 273 23.48 4.73 1.62
C LEU A 273 24.32 5.56 0.65
N THR A 274 23.72 6.09 -0.40
CA THR A 274 24.42 6.88 -1.42
C THR A 274 24.93 8.21 -0.87
N SER A 275 24.16 8.85 0.02
CA SER A 275 24.62 10.05 0.76
C SER A 275 25.79 9.74 1.69
N TYR A 276 25.74 8.61 2.41
CA TYR A 276 26.83 8.17 3.28
C TYR A 276 28.12 7.88 2.49
N LEU A 277 28.01 7.16 1.36
CA LEU A 277 29.14 6.89 0.48
C LEU A 277 29.74 8.17 -0.10
N TRP A 278 28.90 9.13 -0.49
CA TRP A 278 29.34 10.45 -0.94
C TRP A 278 30.11 11.18 0.16
N TYR A 279 29.55 11.26 1.38
CA TYR A 279 30.18 11.89 2.53
C TYR A 279 31.53 11.26 2.85
N LYS A 280 31.59 9.93 2.92
CA LYS A 280 32.83 9.19 3.19
C LYS A 280 33.90 9.40 2.11
N ARG A 281 33.48 9.46 0.84
CA ARG A 281 34.41 9.62 -0.29
C ARG A 281 34.93 11.04 -0.44
N ILE A 282 34.06 12.04 -0.32
CA ILE A 282 34.37 13.44 -0.64
C ILE A 282 34.83 14.22 0.60
N TYR A 283 34.22 13.98 1.75
CA TYR A 283 34.52 14.72 2.98
C TYR A 283 35.60 14.05 3.84
N LEU A 284 35.53 12.72 4.01
CA LEU A 284 36.53 11.98 4.81
C LEU A 284 37.75 11.52 3.98
N GLY A 285 37.64 11.47 2.65
CA GLY A 285 38.74 11.03 1.77
C GLY A 285 39.11 9.54 1.91
N GLU A 286 38.27 8.73 2.55
CA GLU A 286 38.63 7.37 3.00
C GLU A 286 38.54 6.28 1.91
N ILE A 287 38.06 6.60 0.70
CA ILE A 287 37.91 5.61 -0.39
C ILE A 287 38.87 5.95 -1.54
N PRO A 288 40.05 5.31 -1.62
CA PRO A 288 40.97 5.50 -2.74
C PRO A 288 40.39 4.87 -4.02
N ALA A 289 40.42 5.62 -5.12
CA ALA A 289 39.90 5.19 -6.42
C ALA A 289 40.59 3.95 -7.01
N ASN A 290 41.76 3.56 -6.49
CA ASN A 290 42.68 2.63 -7.13
C ASN A 290 42.50 1.15 -6.71
N ARG A 291 41.50 0.81 -5.90
CA ARG A 291 41.32 -0.57 -5.40
C ARG A 291 40.49 -1.48 -6.33
N PHE A 292 40.23 -1.06 -7.57
CA PHE A 292 39.40 -1.78 -8.54
C PHE A 292 40.14 -2.06 -9.87
N LEU A 293 41.46 -2.24 -9.82
CA LEU A 293 42.20 -2.79 -10.96
C LEU A 293 42.45 -4.27 -10.70
N TRP A 294 41.78 -5.09 -11.51
CA TRP A 294 41.99 -6.52 -11.65
C TRP A 294 43.49 -6.84 -11.69
N ASN A 295 43.97 -7.64 -10.74
CA ASN A 295 45.23 -8.38 -10.90
C ASN A 295 45.07 -9.30 -12.12
N ARG A 296 45.60 -8.92 -13.27
CA ARG A 296 45.92 -9.88 -14.33
C ARG A 296 47.33 -10.42 -14.06
N PRO A 297 47.50 -11.70 -13.69
CA PRO A 297 48.82 -12.31 -13.73
C PRO A 297 49.29 -12.40 -15.19
N LYS A 298 50.56 -12.08 -15.40
CA LYS A 298 51.27 -12.24 -16.69
C LYS A 298 51.48 -13.72 -17.01
#